data_AF-A0A1V5SL76-F1
#
_entry.id   AF-A0A1V5SL76-F1
#
_cell.length_a   1.000
_cell.length_b   1.000
_cell.length_c   1.000
_cell.angle_alpha   90.00
_cell.angle_beta   90.00
_cell.angle_gamma   90.00
#
_symmetry.space_group_name_H-M   'P 1'
#
loop_
_entity.id
_entity.type
_entity.pdbx_description
1 polymer ?
#
loop_
_entity_poly.entity_id
_entity_poly.type
_entity_poly.pdbx_seq_one_letter_code
_entity_poly.pdbx_strand_id
1 'polypeptide(L)'
;MKRYSAELLKRKPHLRGKDIEATRKACAKFKDRPASIMNFVEGTRFSRRKQAAQKSPYRHLLKPRSGGVSYVLSMMGENMQNLIDVTILYPDGVENAWQFFCSAKSRILVRIEVLPIDPALRGQNPDDTEYRSRFNRWLNDLWEKKDHTIAQALERASAQNTGRIAPPVDL
;
A
#
# COMPACT_ATOMS: atom_id res chain seq x y z
N MET A 1 -4.13 -13.36 8.46
CA MET A 1 -2.89 -13.64 7.72
C MET A 1 -1.74 -13.70 8.71
N LYS A 2 -1.08 -14.85 8.86
CA LYS A 2 0.05 -15.01 9.80
C LYS A 2 1.34 -14.63 9.08
N ARG A 3 1.98 -13.53 9.50
CA ARG A 3 3.28 -13.09 8.96
C ARG A 3 4.38 -14.08 9.32
N TYR A 4 4.69 -14.99 8.42
CA TYR A 4 5.92 -15.78 8.48
C TYR A 4 7.08 -15.00 7.85
N SER A 5 8.22 -14.90 8.53
CA SER A 5 9.41 -14.26 7.98
C SER A 5 9.96 -15.06 6.79
N ALA A 6 10.70 -14.39 5.89
CA ALA A 6 11.29 -15.06 4.73
C ALA A 6 12.23 -16.22 5.13
N GLU A 7 12.95 -16.06 6.25
CA GLU A 7 13.80 -17.09 6.83
C GLU A 7 12.99 -18.27 7.39
N LEU A 8 11.86 -17.98 8.04
CA LEU A 8 10.96 -19.01 8.57
C LEU A 8 10.28 -19.80 7.45
N LEU A 9 9.93 -19.14 6.34
CA LEU A 9 9.36 -19.80 5.14
C LEU A 9 10.40 -20.64 4.39
N LYS A 10 11.69 -20.25 4.41
CA LYS A 10 12.78 -21.09 3.88
C LYS A 10 12.99 -22.35 4.74
N ARG A 11 12.90 -22.23 6.06
CA ARG A 11 13.06 -23.36 7.00
C ARG A 11 11.85 -24.28 7.09
N LYS A 12 10.64 -23.74 6.86
CA LYS A 12 9.38 -24.49 6.90
C LYS A 12 8.56 -24.20 5.64
N PRO A 13 8.95 -24.78 4.49
CA PRO A 13 8.27 -24.54 3.21
C PRO A 13 6.79 -24.93 3.25
N HIS A 14 6.38 -25.91 4.07
CA HIS A 14 4.98 -26.29 4.29
C HIS A 14 4.11 -25.22 4.97
N LEU A 15 4.70 -24.13 5.49
CA LEU A 15 3.96 -22.96 5.98
C LEU A 15 3.63 -21.98 4.84
N ARG A 16 4.31 -22.07 3.68
CA ARG A 16 3.82 -21.44 2.45
C ARG A 16 2.54 -22.17 2.07
N GLY A 17 1.43 -21.44 1.97
CA GLY A 17 0.14 -22.00 1.58
C GLY A 17 -0.89 -22.19 2.69
N LYS A 18 -0.53 -22.14 3.98
CA LYS A 18 -1.58 -22.14 5.04
C LYS A 18 -2.38 -20.84 5.08
N ASP A 19 -1.77 -19.70 4.73
CA ASP A 19 -2.48 -18.43 4.56
C ASP A 19 -3.37 -18.42 3.30
N ILE A 20 -3.07 -19.27 2.31
CA ILE A 20 -3.77 -19.37 1.02
C ILE A 20 -5.18 -19.92 1.23
N GLU A 21 -5.31 -21.07 1.90
CA GLU A 21 -6.63 -21.67 2.20
C GLU A 21 -7.45 -20.81 3.16
N ALA A 22 -6.81 -20.21 4.17
CA ALA A 22 -7.50 -19.32 5.10
C ALA A 22 -8.04 -18.07 4.39
N THR A 23 -7.27 -17.50 3.47
CA THR A 23 -7.71 -16.38 2.64
C THR A 23 -8.82 -16.81 1.69
N ARG A 24 -8.71 -17.96 1.01
CA ARG A 24 -9.77 -18.50 0.15
C ARG A 24 -11.09 -18.71 0.91
N LYS A 25 -11.03 -19.29 2.12
CA LYS A 25 -12.21 -19.53 2.96
C LYS A 25 -12.83 -18.24 3.48
N ALA A 26 -12.02 -17.23 3.77
CA ALA A 26 -12.52 -15.90 4.11
C ALA A 26 -13.19 -15.24 2.90
N CYS A 27 -12.52 -15.24 1.75
CA CYS A 27 -13.01 -14.71 0.46
C CYS A 27 -14.33 -15.35 0.02
N ALA A 28 -14.50 -16.66 0.19
CA ALA A 28 -15.72 -17.37 -0.16
C ALA A 28 -16.97 -16.85 0.59
N LYS A 29 -16.82 -16.37 1.83
CA LYS A 29 -17.92 -15.79 2.61
C LYS A 29 -18.39 -14.44 2.09
N PHE A 30 -17.58 -13.78 1.27
CA PHE A 30 -17.84 -12.45 0.73
C PHE A 30 -18.36 -12.47 -0.71
N LYS A 31 -18.54 -13.65 -1.32
CA LYS A 31 -19.00 -13.77 -2.71
C LYS A 31 -20.40 -13.17 -2.91
N ASP A 32 -21.27 -13.30 -1.91
CA ASP A 32 -22.68 -12.90 -1.99
C ASP A 32 -23.01 -11.66 -1.14
N ARG A 33 -21.99 -10.93 -0.65
CA ARG A 33 -22.17 -9.74 0.20
C ARG A 33 -21.22 -8.62 -0.24
N PRO A 34 -21.65 -7.35 -0.22
CA PRO A 34 -20.73 -6.23 -0.44
C PRO A 34 -19.59 -6.27 0.57
N ALA A 35 -18.36 -6.34 0.08
CA ALA A 35 -17.16 -6.39 0.91
C ALA A 35 -16.02 -5.62 0.26
N SER A 36 -15.15 -5.03 1.10
CA SER A 36 -13.93 -4.36 0.66
C SER A 36 -12.74 -5.07 1.27
N ILE A 37 -11.74 -5.39 0.44
CA ILE A 37 -10.48 -5.96 0.90
C ILE A 37 -9.43 -4.86 0.92
N MET A 38 -8.92 -4.58 2.11
CA MET A 38 -7.87 -3.59 2.31
C MET A 38 -6.50 -4.27 2.33
N ASN A 39 -5.55 -3.75 1.55
CA ASN A 39 -4.18 -4.21 1.54
C ASN A 39 -3.20 -3.05 1.76
N PHE A 40 -2.25 -3.23 2.67
CA PHE A 40 -1.15 -2.30 2.87
C PHE A 40 0.06 -2.78 2.05
N VAL A 41 0.16 -2.29 0.82
CA VAL A 41 1.14 -2.80 -0.15
C VAL A 41 2.60 -2.56 0.27
N GLU A 42 2.91 -1.48 1.00
CA GLU A 42 4.24 -1.29 1.62
C GLU A 42 4.51 -2.26 2.78
N GLY A 43 3.45 -2.79 3.38
CA GLY A 43 3.45 -3.75 4.48
C GLY A 43 3.79 -3.17 5.86
N THR A 44 4.42 -1.99 5.94
CA THR A 44 4.66 -1.27 7.20
C THR A 44 4.73 0.23 6.92
N ARG A 45 4.58 1.06 7.96
CA ARG A 45 4.82 2.51 7.86
C ARG A 45 6.22 2.81 7.31
N PHE A 46 6.27 3.75 6.37
CA PHE A 46 7.49 4.30 5.79
C PHE A 46 8.43 4.84 6.87
N SER A 47 9.74 4.63 6.66
CA SER A 47 10.77 5.42 7.34
C SER A 47 12.01 5.47 6.46
N ARG A 48 12.79 6.55 6.56
CA ARG A 48 14.05 6.70 5.82
C ARG A 48 15.00 5.52 6.05
N ARG A 49 15.08 5.03 7.30
CA ARG A 49 15.85 3.84 7.66
C ARG A 49 15.43 2.60 6.88
N LYS A 50 14.13 2.31 6.77
CA LYS A 50 13.63 1.14 6.01
C LYS A 50 13.83 1.30 4.51
N GLN A 51 13.61 2.51 3.99
CA GLN A 51 13.82 2.85 2.60
C GLN A 51 15.29 2.61 2.19
N ALA A 52 16.24 3.11 3.00
CA ALA A 52 17.66 2.90 2.78
C ALA A 52 18.04 1.42 2.90
N ALA A 53 17.58 0.73 3.95
CA ALA A 53 17.89 -0.68 4.20
C ALA A 53 17.45 -1.61 3.05
N GLN A 54 16.32 -1.34 2.42
CA GLN A 54 15.84 -2.14 1.28
C GLN A 54 16.32 -1.64 -0.08
N LYS A 55 17.08 -0.52 -0.13
CA LYS A 55 17.47 0.16 -1.36
C LYS A 55 16.27 0.42 -2.27
N SER A 56 15.28 1.14 -1.75
CA SER A 56 14.08 1.49 -2.51
C SER A 56 14.45 2.32 -3.75
N PRO A 57 13.95 2.00 -4.95
CA PRO A 57 14.16 2.87 -6.11
C PRO A 57 13.29 4.15 -6.04
N TYR A 58 12.27 4.16 -5.18
CA TYR A 58 11.32 5.24 -5.02
C TYR A 58 11.78 6.23 -3.95
N ARG A 59 11.54 7.54 -4.15
CA ARG A 59 12.01 8.62 -3.25
C ARG A 59 11.14 8.78 -2.00
N HIS A 60 9.86 8.46 -2.09
CA HIS A 60 8.85 8.67 -1.05
C HIS A 60 8.17 7.38 -0.59
N LEU A 61 8.46 6.24 -1.24
CA LEU A 61 7.81 4.97 -0.96
C LEU A 61 8.78 3.85 -0.58
N LEU A 62 8.25 2.85 0.13
CA LEU A 62 8.92 1.57 0.29
C LEU A 62 8.70 0.68 -0.96
N LYS A 63 9.50 -0.39 -1.12
CA LYS A 63 9.26 -1.39 -2.17
C LYS A 63 7.89 -2.06 -1.97
N PRO A 64 7.05 -2.17 -3.01
CA PRO A 64 5.75 -2.78 -2.88
C PRO A 64 5.87 -4.29 -2.64
N ARG A 65 4.92 -4.84 -1.87
CA ARG A 65 4.78 -6.27 -1.62
C ARG A 65 3.65 -6.84 -2.47
N SER A 66 4.00 -7.44 -3.60
CA SER A 66 3.04 -7.93 -4.59
C SER A 66 2.19 -9.10 -4.13
N GLY A 67 2.73 -9.98 -3.28
CA GLY A 67 2.10 -11.28 -2.97
C GLY A 67 0.67 -11.20 -2.43
N GLY A 68 0.38 -10.27 -1.52
CA GLY A 68 -0.97 -10.17 -0.95
C GLY A 68 -2.02 -9.68 -1.94
N VAL A 69 -1.68 -8.70 -2.77
CA VAL A 69 -2.61 -8.12 -3.76
C VAL A 69 -2.81 -9.09 -4.93
N SER A 70 -1.70 -9.64 -5.45
CA SER A 70 -1.70 -10.61 -6.54
C SER A 70 -2.60 -11.81 -6.23
N TYR A 71 -2.58 -12.26 -4.98
CA TYR A 71 -3.36 -13.39 -4.53
C TYR A 71 -4.86 -13.06 -4.34
N VAL A 72 -5.17 -11.84 -3.91
CA VAL A 72 -6.57 -11.40 -3.82
C VAL A 72 -7.17 -11.27 -5.22
N LEU A 73 -6.44 -10.70 -6.18
CA LEU A 73 -6.90 -10.59 -7.56
C LEU A 73 -7.00 -11.93 -8.29
N SER A 74 -6.12 -12.89 -8.00
CA SER A 74 -6.23 -14.24 -8.56
C SER A 74 -7.49 -14.97 -8.08
N MET A 75 -7.87 -14.80 -6.82
CA MET A 75 -9.00 -15.52 -6.24
C MET A 75 -10.35 -14.84 -6.42
N MET A 76 -10.36 -13.51 -6.40
CA MET A 76 -11.58 -12.70 -6.35
C MET A 76 -11.67 -11.67 -7.47
N GLY A 77 -10.69 -11.59 -8.38
CA GLY A 77 -10.66 -10.55 -9.41
C GLY A 77 -11.95 -10.46 -10.23
N GLU A 78 -12.60 -11.59 -10.51
CA GLU A 78 -13.89 -11.64 -11.20
C GLU A 78 -15.06 -11.03 -10.41
N ASN A 79 -14.98 -11.06 -9.07
CA ASN A 79 -15.98 -10.47 -8.19
C ASN A 79 -15.62 -9.05 -7.72
N MET A 80 -14.51 -8.50 -8.21
CA MET A 80 -14.07 -7.15 -7.88
C MET A 80 -14.42 -6.17 -8.99
N GLN A 81 -15.06 -5.06 -8.59
CA GLN A 81 -15.47 -4.02 -9.53
C GLN A 81 -14.33 -3.06 -9.81
N ASN A 82 -13.71 -2.51 -8.76
CA ASN A 82 -12.70 -1.46 -8.85
C ASN A 82 -11.60 -1.65 -7.81
N LEU A 83 -10.41 -1.14 -8.12
CA LEU A 83 -9.31 -0.97 -7.17
C LEU A 83 -9.36 0.46 -6.63
N ILE A 84 -9.42 0.60 -5.30
CA ILE A 84 -9.34 1.91 -4.66
C ILE A 84 -7.91 2.11 -4.18
N ASP A 85 -7.18 2.99 -4.86
CA ASP A 85 -5.84 3.39 -4.50
C ASP A 85 -5.87 4.53 -3.49
N VAL A 86 -5.38 4.28 -2.28
CA VAL A 86 -5.40 5.24 -1.17
C VAL A 86 -3.97 5.59 -0.78
N THR A 87 -3.65 6.89 -0.80
CA THR A 87 -2.37 7.43 -0.33
C THR A 87 -2.65 8.41 0.81
N ILE A 88 -2.05 8.15 1.97
CA ILE A 88 -2.15 9.02 3.15
C ILE A 88 -0.77 9.63 3.40
N LEU A 89 -0.69 10.95 3.35
CA LEU A 89 0.55 11.71 3.52
C LEU A 89 0.47 12.59 4.76
N TYR A 90 1.61 12.67 5.45
CA TYR A 90 1.83 13.55 6.58
C TYR A 90 2.93 14.55 6.17
N PRO A 91 2.58 15.68 5.52
CA PRO A 91 3.55 16.60 4.94
C PRO A 91 4.48 17.22 5.98
N ASP A 92 4.01 17.37 7.23
CA ASP A 92 4.77 17.95 8.34
C ASP A 92 5.64 16.90 9.06
N GLY A 93 5.62 15.64 8.60
CA GLY A 93 6.22 14.51 9.30
C GLY A 93 5.40 14.06 10.51
N VAL A 94 5.76 12.88 11.04
CA VAL A 94 5.21 12.35 12.29
C VAL A 94 6.37 11.70 13.04
N GLU A 95 6.80 12.26 14.17
CA GLU A 95 7.88 11.63 14.95
C GLU A 95 7.36 10.39 15.68
N ASN A 96 6.17 10.49 16.30
CA ASN A 96 5.50 9.34 16.91
C ASN A 96 3.96 9.49 16.91
N ALA A 97 3.25 8.37 17.11
CA ALA A 97 1.78 8.34 17.06
C ALA A 97 1.13 9.22 18.14
N TRP A 98 1.74 9.31 19.33
CA TRP A 98 1.20 10.09 20.43
C TRP A 98 1.22 11.59 20.14
N GLN A 99 2.36 12.12 19.68
CA GLN A 99 2.48 13.50 19.24
C GLN A 99 1.48 13.83 18.12
N PHE A 100 1.24 12.89 17.20
CA PHE A 100 0.24 13.08 16.16
C PHE A 100 -1.17 13.24 16.74
N PHE A 101 -1.56 12.41 17.72
CA PHE A 101 -2.87 12.55 18.38
C PHE A 101 -2.99 13.81 19.25
N CYS A 102 -1.88 14.29 19.82
CA CYS A 102 -1.86 15.48 20.66
C CYS A 102 -1.64 16.80 19.88
N SER A 103 -1.29 16.73 18.59
CA SER A 103 -0.98 17.89 17.78
C SER A 103 -2.23 18.52 17.18
N ALA A 104 -2.51 19.78 17.53
CA ALA A 104 -3.58 20.57 16.92
C ALA A 104 -3.26 21.03 15.48
N LYS A 105 -2.02 20.86 15.01
CA LYS A 105 -1.54 21.44 13.74
C LYS A 105 -1.12 20.41 12.69
N SER A 106 -1.30 19.10 12.95
CA SER A 106 -0.88 18.06 12.02
C SER A 106 -1.79 18.00 10.80
N ARG A 107 -1.22 18.23 9.62
CA ARG A 107 -1.95 18.07 8.36
C ARG A 107 -1.91 16.62 7.90
N ILE A 108 -3.03 16.18 7.33
CA ILE A 108 -3.15 14.87 6.68
C ILE A 108 -3.68 15.13 5.28
N LEU A 109 -2.95 14.66 4.27
CA LEU A 109 -3.42 14.68 2.90
C LEU A 109 -3.83 13.27 2.52
N VAL A 110 -5.11 13.10 2.17
CA VAL A 110 -5.63 11.82 1.70
C VAL A 110 -5.92 11.96 0.21
N ARG A 111 -5.22 11.17 -0.60
CA ARG A 111 -5.51 11.01 -2.01
C ARG A 111 -6.18 9.66 -2.22
N ILE A 112 -7.32 9.68 -2.91
CA ILE A 112 -8.08 8.50 -3.30
C ILE A 112 -8.22 8.52 -4.82
N GLU A 113 -7.87 7.41 -5.47
CA GLU A 113 -8.04 7.21 -6.90
C GLU A 113 -8.75 5.88 -7.12
N VAL A 114 -9.82 5.88 -7.94
CA VAL A 114 -10.52 4.67 -8.33
C VAL A 114 -9.95 4.22 -9.66
N LEU A 115 -9.39 3.02 -9.68
CA LEU A 115 -8.72 2.44 -10.83
C LEU A 115 -9.52 1.23 -11.35
N PRO A 116 -9.67 1.08 -12.67
CA PRO A 116 -10.19 -0.16 -13.22
C PRO A 116 -9.20 -1.29 -12.93
N ILE A 117 -9.73 -2.47 -12.60
CA ILE A 117 -8.90 -3.68 -12.47
C ILE A 117 -8.68 -4.25 -13.85
N ASP A 118 -7.43 -4.24 -14.31
CA ASP A 118 -7.00 -4.84 -15.58
C ASP A 118 -7.47 -6.32 -15.65
N PRO A 119 -8.27 -6.71 -16.66
CA PRO A 119 -8.70 -8.09 -16.85
C PRO A 119 -7.55 -9.11 -16.87
N ALA A 120 -6.37 -8.73 -17.36
CA ALA A 120 -5.19 -9.61 -17.43
C ALA A 120 -4.60 -9.95 -16.05
N LEU A 121 -5.09 -9.29 -14.98
CA LEU A 121 -4.69 -9.53 -13.60
C LEU A 121 -5.71 -10.37 -12.81
N ARG A 122 -6.89 -10.66 -13.39
CA ARG A 122 -7.99 -11.37 -12.73
C ARG A 122 -7.91 -12.88 -12.98
N GLY A 123 -8.20 -13.68 -11.96
CA GLY A 123 -8.39 -15.13 -12.10
C GLY A 123 -7.13 -15.93 -12.47
N GLN A 124 -5.96 -15.28 -12.55
CA GLN A 124 -4.71 -15.90 -12.99
C GLN A 124 -4.02 -16.66 -11.86
N ASN A 125 -3.30 -17.74 -12.17
CA ASN A 125 -2.55 -18.48 -11.15
C ASN A 125 -1.38 -17.61 -10.59
N PRO A 126 -1.36 -17.28 -9.29
CA PRO A 126 -0.30 -16.45 -8.69
C PRO A 126 1.08 -17.11 -8.66
N ASP A 127 1.15 -18.42 -8.86
CA ASP A 127 2.42 -19.15 -8.95
C ASP A 127 2.97 -19.20 -10.40
N ASP A 128 2.20 -18.77 -11.39
CA ASP A 128 2.65 -18.68 -12.78
C ASP A 128 3.70 -17.56 -12.97
N THR A 129 4.82 -17.91 -13.62
CA THR A 129 5.96 -17.00 -13.79
C THR A 129 5.63 -15.80 -14.67
N GLU A 130 4.86 -15.99 -15.73
CA GLU A 130 4.47 -14.94 -16.66
C GLU A 130 3.50 -13.97 -16.00
N TYR A 131 2.49 -14.50 -15.29
CA TYR A 131 1.57 -13.69 -14.51
C TYR A 131 2.31 -12.88 -13.45
N ARG A 132 3.22 -13.50 -12.68
CA ARG A 132 4.01 -12.78 -11.67
C ARG A 132 4.83 -11.66 -12.30
N SER A 133 5.42 -11.90 -13.47
CA SER A 133 6.19 -10.90 -14.20
C SER A 133 5.31 -9.72 -14.61
N ARG A 134 4.14 -9.99 -15.21
CA ARG A 134 3.14 -8.98 -15.63
C ARG A 134 2.60 -8.20 -14.44
N PHE A 135 2.20 -8.88 -13.37
CA PHE A 135 1.69 -8.27 -12.14
C PHE A 135 2.73 -7.35 -11.48
N ASN A 136 3.98 -7.80 -11.38
CA ASN A 136 5.04 -6.98 -10.80
C ASN A 136 5.35 -5.75 -11.65
N ARG A 137 5.31 -5.85 -12.99
CA ARG A 137 5.45 -4.67 -13.87
C ARG A 137 4.32 -3.67 -13.61
N TRP A 138 3.07 -4.11 -13.72
CA TRP A 138 1.90 -3.27 -13.45
C TRP A 138 1.97 -2.60 -12.06
N LEU A 139 2.36 -3.35 -11.04
CA LEU A 139 2.44 -2.81 -9.68
C LEU A 139 3.56 -1.78 -9.55
N ASN A 140 4.71 -1.99 -10.21
CA ASN A 140 5.81 -1.04 -10.21
C ASN A 140 5.44 0.25 -10.95
N ASP A 141 4.75 0.15 -12.09
CA ASP A 141 4.28 1.33 -12.85
C ASP A 141 3.31 2.16 -12.00
N LEU A 142 2.37 1.49 -11.31
CA LEU A 142 1.48 2.13 -10.34
C LEU A 142 2.27 2.81 -9.21
N TRP A 143 3.34 2.16 -8.75
CA TRP A 143 4.19 2.67 -7.68
C TRP A 143 5.01 3.89 -8.08
N GLU A 144 5.55 3.89 -9.29
CA GLU A 144 6.28 5.03 -9.87
C GLU A 144 5.35 6.24 -10.05
N LYS A 145 4.16 6.03 -10.64
CA LYS A 145 3.12 7.06 -10.73
C LYS A 145 2.78 7.63 -9.35
N LYS A 146 2.64 6.77 -8.35
CA LYS A 146 2.35 7.18 -6.98
C LYS A 146 3.50 7.99 -6.38
N ASP A 147 4.76 7.60 -6.55
CA ASP A 147 5.93 8.33 -6.03
C ASP A 147 5.98 9.77 -6.60
N HIS A 148 5.75 9.93 -7.90
CA HIS A 148 5.65 11.24 -8.54
C HIS A 148 4.49 12.08 -8.01
N THR A 149 3.32 11.44 -7.83
CA THR A 149 2.13 12.13 -7.29
C THR A 149 2.38 12.61 -5.85
N ILE A 150 3.10 11.83 -5.05
CA ILE A 150 3.47 12.21 -3.68
C ILE A 150 4.41 13.41 -3.70
N ALA A 151 5.42 13.43 -4.58
CA ALA A 151 6.32 14.56 -4.72
C ALA A 151 5.55 15.86 -5.00
N GLN A 152 4.65 15.84 -5.99
CA GLN A 152 3.80 16.99 -6.33
C GLN A 152 2.90 17.43 -5.17
N ALA A 153 2.31 16.47 -4.44
CA ALA A 153 1.45 16.79 -3.30
C ALA A 153 2.24 17.46 -2.15
N LEU A 154 3.45 17.00 -1.87
CA LEU A 154 4.33 17.57 -0.85
C LEU A 154 4.84 18.97 -1.22
N GLU A 155 5.15 19.20 -2.50
CA GLU A 155 5.52 20.53 -3.01
C GLU A 155 4.37 21.53 -2.84
N ARG A 156 3.15 21.15 -3.25
CA ARG A 156 1.95 21.97 -3.06
C ARG A 156 1.66 22.27 -1.59
N ALA A 157 1.82 21.27 -0.73
CA ALA A 157 1.61 21.41 0.71
C ALA A 157 2.64 22.34 1.36
N SER A 158 3.89 22.34 0.86
CA SER A 158 4.95 23.24 1.30
C SER A 158 4.65 24.68 0.89
N ALA A 159 4.21 24.90 -0.35
CA ALA A 159 3.86 26.23 -0.86
C ALA A 159 2.66 26.87 -0.12
N GLN A 160 1.71 26.05 0.36
CA GLN A 160 0.59 26.51 1.18
C GLN A 160 0.99 26.87 2.62
N ASN A 161 2.16 26.41 3.09
CA ASN A 161 2.65 26.69 4.43
C ASN A 161 3.29 28.09 4.52
N THR A 162 3.96 28.53 3.45
CA THR A 162 4.56 29.88 3.36
C THR A 162 3.53 31.02 3.34
N GLY A 163 2.25 30.73 3.08
CA GLY A 163 1.15 31.71 3.12
C GLY A 163 0.42 31.83 4.47
N ARG A 164 0.70 30.95 5.44
CA ARG A 164 0.13 31.04 6.80
C ARG A 164 1.17 31.67 7.73
N ILE A 165 1.16 33.00 7.80
CA ILE A 165 1.82 33.74 8.88
C ILE A 165 1.29 33.16 10.20
N ALA A 166 2.21 32.68 11.05
CA ALA A 166 1.86 32.21 12.38
C ALA A 166 1.11 33.33 13.12
N PRO A 167 0.01 33.05 13.84
CA PRO A 167 -0.58 34.07 14.70
C PRO A 167 0.50 34.55 15.69
N PRO A 168 0.47 35.84 16.08
CA PRO A 168 1.41 36.35 17.08
C PRO A 168 1.32 35.45 18.31
N VAL A 169 2.48 35.02 18.78
CA VAL A 169 2.57 34.40 20.10
C VAL A 169 2.40 35.56 21.07
N ASP A 170 1.17 35.79 21.53
CA ASP A 170 0.93 36.70 22.64
C ASP A 170 1.60 36.13 23.90
N LEU A 171 2.38 37.01 24.55
CA LEU A 171 3.29 36.77 25.68
C LEU A 171 2.57 36.37 26.97
#